data_AF-B2VRS1-F1
#
_entry.id   AF-B2VRS1-F1
#
_cell.length_a   1.000
_cell.length_b   1.000
_cell.length_c   1.000
_cell.angle_alpha   90.00
_cell.angle_beta   90.00
_cell.angle_gamma   90.00
#
_symmetry.space_group_name_H-M   'P 1'
#
loop_
_entity.id
_entity.type
_entity.pdbx_description
1 polymer ?
#
loop_
_entity_poly.entity_id
_entity_poly.type
_entity_poly.pdbx_seq_one_letter_code
_entity_poly.pdbx_strand_id
1 'polypeptide(L)'
;MFVTALVNLVYVGPKTTEVMGLRKHQETRDGKKSYDAGPHSKEMQVLNKQFGILHGVSTLINLAGLGAMIWYGAILGEGLTL
;
A
#
# COMPACT_ATOMS: atom_id res chain seq x y z
N MET A 1 7.33 1.17 -15.33
CA MET A 1 6.28 1.57 -14.37
C MET A 1 4.86 1.20 -14.80
N PHE A 2 4.49 1.23 -16.09
CA PHE A 2 3.09 1.03 -16.51
C PHE A 2 2.44 -0.26 -16.00
N VAL A 3 3.05 -1.43 -16.25
CA VAL A 3 2.48 -2.73 -15.84
C VAL A 3 2.36 -2.84 -14.33
N THR A 4 3.38 -2.45 -13.57
CA THR A 4 3.36 -2.51 -12.11
C THR A 4 2.36 -1.54 -11.51
N ALA A 5 2.22 -0.34 -12.07
CA ALA A 5 1.21 0.63 -11.67
C ALA A 5 -0.21 0.13 -11.97
N LEU A 6 -0.42 -0.51 -13.12
CA LEU A 6 -1.71 -1.10 -13.49
C LEU A 6 -2.09 -2.21 -12.51
N VAL A 7 -1.18 -3.15 -12.21
CA VAL A 7 -1.39 -4.20 -11.21
C VAL A 7 -1.66 -3.61 -9.82
N ASN A 8 -0.95 -2.54 -9.45
CA ASN A 8 -1.20 -1.85 -8.19
C ASN A 8 -2.62 -1.27 -8.12
N LEU A 9 -3.07 -0.64 -9.22
CA LEU A 9 -4.39 -0.01 -9.33
C LEU A 9 -5.53 -1.03 -9.28
N VAL A 10 -5.44 -2.09 -10.08
CA VAL A 10 -6.59 -3.00 -10.29
C VAL A 10 -6.62 -4.18 -9.32
N TYR A 11 -5.51 -4.48 -8.65
CA TYR A 11 -5.41 -5.65 -7.78
C TYR A 11 -4.89 -5.33 -6.38
N VAL A 12 -3.66 -4.83 -6.24
CA VAL A 12 -3.02 -4.67 -4.91
C VAL A 12 -3.76 -3.65 -4.05
N GLY A 13 -4.14 -2.50 -4.63
CA GLY A 13 -4.93 -1.47 -3.97
C GLY A 13 -6.28 -2.00 -3.47
N PRO A 14 -7.14 -2.54 -4.35
CA PRO A 14 -8.42 -3.13 -3.94
C PRO A 14 -8.28 -4.21 -2.86
N LYS A 15 -7.27 -5.09 -2.96
CA LYS A 15 -7.00 -6.11 -1.92
C LYS A 15 -6.55 -5.50 -0.59
N THR A 16 -5.79 -4.41 -0.62
CA THR A 16 -5.44 -3.67 0.61
C THR A 16 -6.69 -3.13 1.29
N THR A 17 -7.60 -2.52 0.52
CA THR A 17 -8.88 -1.99 1.04
C THR A 17 -9.78 -3.08 1.60
N GLU A 18 -9.86 -4.23 0.94
CA GLU A 18 -10.59 -5.40 1.44
C GLU A 18 -10.08 -5.83 2.83
N VAL A 19 -8.75 -5.97 2.99
CA VAL A 19 -8.14 -6.31 4.29
C VAL A 19 -8.35 -5.22 5.33
N MET A 20 -8.36 -3.93 4.94
CA MET A 20 -8.71 -2.84 5.87
C MET A 20 -10.14 -2.97 6.40
N GLY A 21 -11.10 -3.37 5.55
CA GLY A 21 -12.47 -3.66 5.96
C GLY A 21 -12.55 -4.83 6.95
N LEU A 22 -11.84 -5.91 6.67
CA LEU A 22 -11.76 -7.07 7.57
C LEU A 22 -11.13 -6.71 8.92
N ARG A 23 -10.05 -5.91 8.93
CA ARG A 23 -9.45 -5.37 10.16
C ARG A 23 -10.49 -4.58 10.92
N LYS A 24 -11.26 -3.70 10.27
CA LYS A 24 -12.29 -2.90 10.94
C LYS A 24 -13.34 -3.76 11.62
N HIS A 25 -13.80 -4.82 10.97
CA HIS A 25 -14.74 -5.76 11.57
C HIS A 25 -14.13 -6.48 12.76
N GLN A 26 -12.86 -6.92 12.65
CA GLN A 26 -12.15 -7.53 13.75
C GLN A 26 -11.92 -6.56 14.92
N GLU A 27 -11.69 -5.26 14.67
CA GLU A 27 -11.59 -4.24 15.72
C GLU A 27 -12.88 -4.15 16.54
N THR A 28 -14.03 -4.25 15.88
CA THR A 28 -15.34 -4.29 16.58
C THR A 28 -15.50 -5.55 17.40
N ARG A 29 -15.07 -6.71 16.89
CA ARG A 29 -15.13 -8.00 17.61
C ARG A 29 -14.19 -8.04 18.82
N ASP A 30 -12.98 -7.49 18.67
CA ASP A 30 -11.95 -7.49 19.71
C ASP A 30 -12.12 -6.35 20.71
N GLY A 31 -12.94 -5.34 20.40
CA GLY A 31 -13.04 -4.11 21.19
C GLY A 31 -11.73 -3.30 21.22
N LYS A 32 -10.82 -3.53 20.27
CA LYS A 32 -9.45 -3.01 20.25
C LYS A 32 -9.03 -2.64 18.84
N LYS A 33 -8.35 -1.50 18.65
CA LYS A 33 -7.90 -1.09 17.31
C LYS A 33 -6.74 -1.96 16.84
N SER A 34 -6.63 -2.09 15.53
CA SER A 34 -5.61 -2.90 14.87
C SER A 34 -4.18 -2.32 14.98
N TYR A 35 -4.04 -1.09 15.49
CA TYR A 35 -2.78 -0.38 15.68
C TYR A 35 -2.47 -0.08 17.17
N ASP A 36 -3.33 -0.50 18.10
CA ASP A 36 -3.07 -0.34 19.53
C ASP A 36 -1.91 -1.24 19.99
N ALA A 37 -1.28 -0.91 21.13
CA ALA A 37 -0.25 -1.75 21.71
C ALA A 37 -0.78 -3.18 22.01
N GLY A 38 0.06 -4.20 21.82
CA GLY A 38 -0.34 -5.61 21.92
C GLY A 38 -0.79 -6.08 23.32
N PRO A 39 -1.19 -7.36 23.46
CA PRO A 39 -1.37 -8.33 22.39
C PRO A 39 -2.69 -8.10 21.61
N HIS A 40 -2.72 -8.52 20.34
CA HIS A 40 -3.95 -8.62 19.55
C HIS A 40 -4.41 -10.08 19.46
N SER A 41 -5.68 -10.31 19.11
CA SER A 41 -6.20 -11.62 18.75
C SER A 41 -5.36 -12.26 17.63
N LYS A 42 -5.40 -13.60 17.52
CA LYS A 42 -4.67 -14.32 16.46
C LYS A 42 -5.18 -13.89 15.08
N GLU A 43 -6.49 -13.66 14.98
CA GLU A 43 -7.19 -13.21 13.79
C GLU A 43 -6.69 -11.83 13.35
N MET A 44 -6.61 -10.87 14.28
CA MET A 44 -6.10 -9.54 13.99
C MET A 44 -4.61 -9.58 13.62
N GLN A 45 -3.79 -10.44 14.22
CA GLN A 45 -2.38 -10.59 13.84
C GLN A 45 -2.23 -11.06 12.38
N VAL A 46 -3.04 -12.01 11.93
CA VAL A 46 -3.06 -12.48 10.54
C VAL A 46 -3.46 -11.33 9.60
N LEU A 47 -4.51 -10.60 9.94
CA LEU A 47 -4.98 -9.46 9.14
C LEU A 47 -3.94 -8.32 9.09
N ASN A 48 -3.28 -8.01 10.21
CA ASN A 48 -2.21 -7.02 10.26
C ASN A 48 -1.02 -7.42 9.39
N LYS A 49 -0.64 -8.70 9.38
CA LYS A 49 0.42 -9.21 8.50
C LYS A 49 0.04 -9.08 7.03
N GLN A 50 -1.18 -9.48 6.66
CA GLN A 50 -1.68 -9.35 5.29
C GLN A 50 -1.71 -7.87 4.84
N PHE A 51 -2.22 -6.99 5.69
CA PHE A 51 -2.23 -5.55 5.43
C PHE A 51 -0.83 -5.00 5.23
N GLY A 52 0.12 -5.35 6.12
CA GLY A 52 1.49 -4.88 6.03
C GLY A 52 2.17 -5.27 4.71
N ILE A 53 1.95 -6.49 4.23
CA ILE A 53 2.48 -6.95 2.94
C ILE A 53 1.85 -6.17 1.78
N LEU A 54 0.51 -6.13 1.70
CA LEU A 54 -0.20 -5.49 0.58
C LEU A 54 0.08 -3.98 0.52
N HIS A 55 -0.03 -3.29 1.66
CA HIS A 55 0.23 -1.85 1.76
C HIS A 55 1.71 -1.53 1.48
N GLY A 56 2.63 -2.35 1.98
CA GLY A 56 4.07 -2.20 1.72
C GLY A 56 4.41 -2.33 0.25
N VAL A 57 3.91 -3.38 -0.43
CA VAL A 57 4.10 -3.57 -1.88
C VAL A 57 3.53 -2.41 -2.67
N SER A 58 2.30 -1.97 -2.35
CA SER A 58 1.66 -0.83 -3.02
C SER A 58 2.48 0.46 -2.88
N THR A 59 2.99 0.71 -1.67
CA THR A 59 3.82 1.89 -1.37
C THR A 59 5.13 1.87 -2.16
N LEU A 60 5.81 0.72 -2.23
CA LEU A 60 7.04 0.58 -3.01
C LEU A 60 6.83 0.82 -4.50
N ILE A 61 5.75 0.28 -5.08
CA ILE A 61 5.41 0.53 -6.50
C ILE A 61 5.20 2.02 -6.76
N ASN A 62 4.46 2.70 -5.87
CA ASN A 62 4.18 4.13 -6.03
C ASN A 62 5.43 5.00 -5.87
N LEU A 63 6.30 4.70 -4.89
CA LEU A 63 7.54 5.44 -4.68
C LEU A 63 8.55 5.24 -5.81
N ALA A 64 8.69 4.01 -6.32
CA ALA A 64 9.50 3.75 -7.51
C ALA A 64 8.96 4.50 -8.73
N GLY A 65 7.63 4.59 -8.87
CA GLY A 65 6.99 5.35 -9.94
C GLY A 65 7.24 6.84 -9.83
N LEU A 66 7.10 7.41 -8.64
CA LEU A 66 7.41 8.81 -8.39
C LEU A 66 8.87 9.12 -8.70
N GLY A 67 9.80 8.28 -8.25
CA GLY A 67 11.22 8.43 -8.55
C GLY A 67 11.51 8.41 -10.06
N ALA A 68 10.91 7.46 -10.79
CA ALA A 68 11.05 7.40 -12.24
C ALA A 68 10.47 8.64 -12.96
N MET A 69 9.33 9.17 -12.50
CA MET A 69 8.75 10.40 -13.06
C MET A 69 9.62 11.63 -12.80
N ILE A 70 10.16 11.78 -11.58
CA ILE A 70 11.08 12.88 -11.25
C ILE A 70 12.33 12.80 -12.12
N TRP A 71 12.93 11.60 -12.22
CA TRP A 71 14.12 11.36 -13.03
C TRP A 71 13.88 11.68 -14.51
N TYR A 72 12.79 11.15 -15.08
CA TYR A 72 12.45 11.40 -16.48
C TYR A 72 12.13 12.87 -16.74
N GLY A 73 11.44 13.53 -15.81
CA GLY A 73 11.17 14.96 -15.88
C GLY A 73 12.45 15.81 -15.90
N ALA A 74 13.45 15.45 -15.10
CA ALA A 74 14.75 16.13 -15.11
C ALA A 74 15.46 16.01 -16.48
N ILE A 75 15.52 14.80 -17.05
CA ILE A 75 16.09 14.56 -18.38
C ILE A 75 15.35 15.37 -19.46
N LEU A 76 14.02 15.37 -19.42
CA LEU A 76 13.22 16.12 -20.37
C LEU A 76 13.47 17.62 -20.26
N GLY A 77 13.61 18.14 -19.04
CA GLY A 77 13.94 19.55 -18.78
C GLY A 77 15.31 19.96 -19.31
N GLU A 78 16.33 19.12 -19.16
CA GLU A 78 17.66 19.37 -19.74
C GLU A 78 17.59 19.44 -21.28
N GLY A 79 16.84 18.55 -21.91
CA GLY A 79 16.65 18.52 -23.38
C GLY A 79 15.75 19.64 -23.92
N LEU A 80 15.00 20.34 -23.08
CA LEU A 80 14.11 21.46 -23.41
C LEU A 80 14.78 22.83 -23.28
N THR A 81 16.11 22.88 -23.16
CA THR A 81 16.87 24.14 -23.18
C THR A 81 16.62 24.89 -24.51
N LEU A 82 15.74 25.90 -24.47
CA LEU A 82 15.40 26.82 -25.56
C LEU A 82 16.47 27.91 -25.72
#